data_AF-A0A8J6KH50-F1
#
_entry.id   AF-A0A8J6KH50-F1
#
_cell.length_a   1.000
_cell.length_b   1.000
_cell.length_c   1.000
_cell.angle_alpha   90.00
_cell.angle_beta   90.00
_cell.angle_gamma   90.00
#
_symmetry.space_group_name_H-M   'P 1'
#
loop_
_entity.id
_entity.type
_entity.pdbx_description
1 polymer ?
#
loop_
_entity_poly.entity_id
_entity_poly.type
_entity_poly.pdbx_seq_one_letter_code
_entity_poly.pdbx_strand_id
1 'polypeptide(L)'
;MSHTQAESVIKNIIREIGQECAAKGQAVAETLVAFVVKAVVLDPRNGFNVDRTLTKDDVQTLIKLCVDRLLDTKSFSLETIKMQVYFDMNYTTRDEFLDEHHRVLESRLAPVSREITDSRARSAEELESLYRKIVSYVLLRSGLGSPTDIKVVREATAALQSVFPHTELGTFLSLVKKDKERQLRELTMMVTGIRLFNKDCGKGGEGIDDLPTILKEAIPATTKHIDSELQSSQDIIYKYTALIEDMDGKQQNLINLTQLKEALFNARQHEVLLNIILSNVITSAQHLEMMDKQYGAQMEQLKATVQSKTAIPTAQVYPLFISLSKLWNSFQDEIVSLSVLSNMTANLQPFLGLHEELFPAHVIQPLVSDITVKSDEERIKESTGSCTARKWVQYT
;
A
#
# COMPACT_ATOMS: atom_id res chain seq x y z
N MET A 1 -39.85 4.91 2.59
CA MET A 1 -39.20 4.14 1.51
C MET A 1 -38.53 2.93 2.13
N SER A 2 -38.49 1.77 1.46
CA SER A 2 -37.65 0.67 1.92
C SER A 2 -36.17 1.05 1.74
N HIS A 3 -35.29 0.57 2.61
CA HIS A 3 -33.85 0.86 2.54
C HIS A 3 -33.26 0.58 1.15
N THR A 4 -33.73 -0.49 0.52
CA THR A 4 -33.33 -0.95 -0.83
C THR A 4 -33.73 0.02 -1.94
N GLN A 5 -34.87 0.71 -1.81
CA GLN A 5 -35.32 1.72 -2.78
C GLN A 5 -34.48 3.00 -2.68
N ALA A 6 -34.14 3.43 -1.47
CA ALA A 6 -33.30 4.60 -1.26
C ALA A 6 -31.87 4.38 -1.81
N GLU A 7 -31.30 3.19 -1.59
CA GLU A 7 -30.02 2.80 -2.17
C GLU A 7 -30.02 2.83 -3.71
N SER A 8 -31.08 2.31 -4.33
CA SER A 8 -31.20 2.32 -5.80
C SER A 8 -31.28 3.73 -6.37
N VAL A 9 -31.95 4.66 -5.66
CA VAL A 9 -32.05 6.06 -6.09
C VAL A 9 -30.69 6.74 -6.00
N ILE A 10 -29.96 6.55 -4.90
CA ILE A 10 -28.63 7.15 -4.72
C ILE A 10 -27.63 6.63 -5.78
N LYS A 11 -27.63 5.33 -6.07
CA LYS A 11 -26.79 4.76 -7.14
C LYS A 11 -27.09 5.36 -8.51
N ASN A 12 -28.36 5.60 -8.81
CA ASN A 12 -28.75 6.26 -10.06
C ASN A 12 -28.24 7.71 -10.13
N ILE A 13 -28.36 8.46 -9.03
CA ILE A 13 -27.87 9.85 -8.94
C ILE A 13 -26.35 9.89 -9.14
N ILE A 14 -25.59 9.01 -8.47
CA ILE A 14 -24.14 8.92 -8.61
C ILE A 14 -23.74 8.68 -10.06
N ARG A 15 -24.41 7.72 -10.72
CA ARG A 15 -24.14 7.40 -12.13
C ARG A 15 -24.47 8.57 -13.06
N GLU A 16 -25.58 9.27 -12.83
CA GLU A 16 -26.00 10.43 -13.63
C GLU A 16 -25.00 11.58 -13.52
N ILE A 17 -24.56 11.91 -12.30
CA ILE A 17 -23.51 12.93 -12.08
C ILE A 17 -22.21 12.53 -12.80
N GLY A 18 -21.77 11.27 -12.67
CA GLY A 18 -20.56 10.79 -13.35
C GLY A 18 -20.66 10.89 -14.87
N GLN A 19 -21.82 10.58 -15.45
CA GLN A 19 -22.08 10.73 -16.88
C GLN A 19 -22.07 12.19 -17.33
N GLU A 20 -22.67 13.10 -16.56
CA GLU A 20 -22.64 14.53 -16.86
C GLU A 20 -21.23 15.13 -16.80
N CYS A 21 -20.43 14.76 -15.80
CA CYS A 21 -19.02 15.17 -15.73
C CYS A 21 -18.23 14.64 -16.93
N ALA A 22 -18.42 13.37 -17.30
CA ALA A 22 -17.74 12.74 -18.43
C ALA A 22 -18.11 13.42 -19.77
N ALA A 23 -19.40 13.76 -19.96
CA ALA A 23 -19.87 14.50 -21.12
C ALA A 23 -19.23 15.90 -21.24
N LYS A 24 -18.77 16.47 -20.12
CA LYS A 24 -18.05 17.75 -20.04
C LYS A 24 -16.52 17.58 -19.97
N GLY A 25 -16.01 16.38 -20.25
CA GLY A 25 -14.59 16.09 -20.42
C GLY A 25 -13.84 15.70 -19.13
N GLN A 26 -14.54 15.50 -18.01
CA GLN A 26 -13.95 15.09 -16.75
C GLN A 26 -14.44 13.70 -16.34
N ALA A 27 -13.56 12.70 -16.38
CA ALA A 27 -13.87 11.37 -15.88
C ALA A 27 -13.69 11.34 -14.36
N VAL A 28 -14.76 11.03 -13.62
CA VAL A 28 -14.78 11.04 -12.16
C VAL A 28 -15.15 9.65 -11.65
N ALA A 29 -14.42 9.13 -10.66
CA ALA A 29 -14.74 7.86 -10.03
C ALA A 29 -16.06 7.95 -9.23
N GLU A 30 -16.87 6.88 -9.25
CA GLU A 30 -18.17 6.83 -8.55
C GLU A 30 -18.04 7.09 -7.04
N THR A 31 -16.93 6.67 -6.43
CA THR A 31 -16.62 6.89 -5.01
C THR A 31 -16.43 8.37 -4.67
N LEU A 32 -15.72 9.11 -5.53
CA LEU A 32 -15.56 10.56 -5.40
C LEU A 32 -16.90 11.27 -5.60
N VAL A 33 -17.70 10.85 -6.58
CA VAL A 33 -19.06 11.37 -6.76
C VAL A 33 -19.91 11.13 -5.52
N ALA A 34 -19.90 9.91 -4.97
CA ALA A 34 -20.64 9.57 -3.76
C ALA A 34 -20.24 10.44 -2.56
N PHE A 35 -18.94 10.70 -2.41
CA PHE A 35 -18.43 11.61 -1.37
C PHE A 35 -18.94 13.05 -1.58
N VAL A 36 -18.87 13.57 -2.81
CA VAL A 36 -19.34 14.93 -3.13
C VAL A 36 -20.85 15.06 -2.91
N VAL A 37 -21.64 14.06 -3.30
CA VAL A 37 -23.09 14.01 -3.01
C VAL A 37 -23.34 14.15 -1.51
N LYS A 38 -22.63 13.36 -0.70
CA LYS A 38 -22.73 13.44 0.77
C LYS A 38 -22.33 14.82 1.29
N ALA A 39 -21.23 15.39 0.80
CA ALA A 39 -20.76 16.72 1.22
C ALA A 39 -21.75 17.83 0.85
N VAL A 40 -22.35 17.78 -0.34
CA VAL A 40 -23.36 18.75 -0.80
C VAL A 40 -24.65 18.65 0.01
N VAL A 41 -25.11 17.43 0.32
CA VAL A 41 -26.32 17.21 1.13
C VAL A 41 -26.12 17.66 2.58
N LEU A 42 -24.92 17.48 3.14
CA LEU A 42 -24.62 17.85 4.53
C LEU A 42 -24.30 19.33 4.73
N ASP A 43 -24.03 20.09 3.66
CA ASP A 43 -23.75 21.52 3.75
C ASP A 43 -25.05 22.31 3.99
N PRO A 44 -25.22 22.97 5.15
CA PRO A 44 -26.45 23.69 5.48
C PRO A 44 -26.79 24.81 4.50
N ARG A 45 -25.80 25.33 3.76
CA ARG A 45 -25.98 26.40 2.76
C ARG A 45 -26.79 25.93 1.55
N ASN A 46 -26.81 24.63 1.28
CA ASN A 46 -27.53 24.04 0.15
C ASN A 46 -29.00 23.74 0.47
N GLY A 47 -29.43 23.86 1.73
CA GLY A 47 -30.84 23.77 2.13
C GLY A 47 -31.45 22.36 2.06
N PHE A 48 -30.64 21.31 1.95
CA PHE A 48 -31.14 19.93 2.02
C PHE A 48 -31.49 19.55 3.46
N ASN A 49 -32.61 18.83 3.63
CA ASN A 49 -33.03 18.27 4.90
C ASN A 49 -32.89 16.75 4.84
N VAL A 50 -31.98 16.19 5.66
CA VAL A 50 -31.63 14.76 5.67
C VAL A 50 -32.81 13.88 6.13
N ASP A 51 -33.76 14.44 6.90
CA ASP A 51 -34.93 13.73 7.43
C ASP A 51 -36.12 13.71 6.45
N ARG A 52 -36.02 14.42 5.32
CA ARG A 52 -37.07 14.51 4.30
C ARG A 52 -36.72 13.68 3.07
N THR A 53 -37.73 13.04 2.47
CA THR A 53 -37.57 12.38 1.17
C THR A 53 -37.32 13.40 0.07
N LEU A 54 -36.26 13.18 -0.73
CA LEU A 54 -35.92 14.01 -1.88
C LEU A 54 -37.04 14.04 -2.92
N THR A 55 -37.45 15.23 -3.33
CA THR A 55 -38.33 15.45 -4.48
C THR A 55 -37.55 15.41 -5.79
N LYS A 56 -38.23 15.39 -6.94
CA LYS A 56 -37.56 15.44 -8.25
C LYS A 56 -36.72 16.72 -8.42
N ASP A 57 -37.21 17.85 -7.93
CA ASP A 57 -36.51 19.13 -8.01
C ASP A 57 -35.27 19.15 -7.09
N ASP A 58 -35.37 18.51 -5.92
CA ASP A 58 -34.22 18.34 -5.01
C ASP A 58 -33.12 17.49 -5.68
N VAL A 59 -33.50 16.42 -6.38
CA VAL A 59 -32.56 15.57 -7.11
C VAL A 59 -31.85 16.34 -8.23
N GLN A 60 -32.59 17.11 -9.03
CA GLN A 60 -31.99 17.93 -10.10
C GLN A 60 -31.06 19.01 -9.54
N THR A 61 -31.46 19.65 -8.43
CA THR A 61 -30.62 20.62 -7.71
C THR A 61 -29.34 19.97 -7.19
N LEU A 62 -29.45 18.78 -6.59
CA LEU A 62 -28.33 18.01 -6.09
C LEU A 62 -27.35 17.65 -7.20
N ILE A 63 -27.85 17.12 -8.32
CA ILE A 63 -27.03 16.78 -9.49
C ILE A 63 -26.27 18.01 -9.96
N LYS A 64 -26.96 19.13 -10.18
CA LYS A 64 -26.34 20.38 -10.63
C LYS A 64 -25.24 20.85 -9.68
N LEU A 65 -25.51 20.92 -8.38
CA LEU A 65 -24.51 21.35 -7.39
C LEU A 65 -23.28 20.43 -7.35
N CYS A 66 -23.49 19.12 -7.48
CA CYS A 66 -22.39 18.15 -7.51
C CYS A 66 -21.57 18.28 -8.80
N VAL A 67 -22.23 18.39 -9.96
CA VAL A 67 -21.57 18.55 -11.26
C VAL A 67 -20.79 19.86 -11.31
N ASP A 68 -21.39 20.98 -10.89
CA ASP A 68 -20.71 22.27 -10.84
C ASP A 68 -19.48 22.21 -9.92
N ARG A 69 -19.59 21.55 -8.76
CA ARG A 69 -18.46 21.36 -7.84
C ARG A 69 -17.37 20.46 -8.41
N LEU A 70 -17.72 19.35 -9.06
CA LEU A 70 -16.76 18.39 -9.62
C LEU A 70 -16.01 18.92 -10.84
N LEU A 71 -16.59 19.90 -11.53
CA LEU A 71 -15.98 20.55 -12.68
C LEU A 71 -15.15 21.79 -12.33
N ASP A 72 -15.17 22.23 -11.06
CA ASP A 72 -14.31 23.31 -10.59
C ASP A 72 -12.87 22.84 -10.43
N THR A 73 -12.12 22.85 -11.54
CA THR A 73 -10.71 22.43 -11.59
C THR A 73 -9.77 23.38 -10.86
N LYS A 74 -10.26 24.52 -10.34
CA LYS A 74 -9.45 25.52 -9.62
C LYS A 74 -9.78 25.58 -8.13
N SER A 75 -10.45 24.55 -7.60
CA SER A 75 -10.80 24.45 -6.19
C SER A 75 -9.78 23.61 -5.41
N PHE A 76 -9.03 24.26 -4.52
CA PHE A 76 -8.18 23.54 -3.55
C PHE A 76 -9.02 22.63 -2.64
N SER A 77 -10.26 23.04 -2.29
CA SER A 77 -11.16 22.20 -1.52
C SER A 77 -11.48 20.87 -2.23
N LEU A 78 -11.65 20.90 -3.55
CA LEU A 78 -11.90 19.71 -4.35
C LEU A 78 -10.65 18.84 -4.43
N GLU A 79 -9.47 19.42 -4.64
CA GLU A 79 -8.21 18.66 -4.66
C GLU A 79 -7.93 17.97 -3.32
N THR A 80 -8.26 18.62 -2.19
CA THR A 80 -8.17 18.00 -0.85
C THR A 80 -9.11 16.80 -0.73
N ILE A 81 -10.35 16.92 -1.21
CA ILE A 81 -11.32 15.82 -1.19
C ILE A 81 -10.85 14.67 -2.09
N LYS A 82 -10.34 14.96 -3.29
CA LYS A 82 -9.79 13.94 -4.20
C LYS A 82 -8.64 13.19 -3.55
N MET A 83 -7.72 13.91 -2.89
CA MET A 83 -6.60 13.33 -2.17
C MET A 83 -7.05 12.42 -1.01
N GLN A 84 -8.04 12.87 -0.22
CA GLN A 84 -8.63 12.07 0.87
C GLN A 84 -9.32 10.80 0.35
N VAL A 85 -10.17 10.92 -0.67
CA VAL A 85 -10.87 9.77 -1.28
C VAL A 85 -9.87 8.80 -1.90
N TYR A 86 -8.84 9.31 -2.58
CA TYR A 86 -7.75 8.48 -3.10
C TYR A 86 -7.07 7.70 -1.97
N PHE A 87 -6.70 8.38 -0.89
CA PHE A 87 -6.04 7.72 0.25
C PHE A 87 -6.95 6.69 0.89
N ASP A 88 -8.22 7.01 1.19
CA ASP A 88 -9.19 6.10 1.78
C ASP A 88 -9.45 4.84 0.93
N MET A 89 -9.35 4.96 -0.40
CA MET A 89 -9.56 3.84 -1.31
C MET A 89 -8.35 2.94 -1.51
N ASN A 90 -7.14 3.48 -1.33
CA ASN A 90 -5.89 2.78 -1.66
C ASN A 90 -5.08 2.42 -0.41
N TYR A 91 -5.32 3.09 0.71
CA TYR A 91 -4.73 2.78 1.99
C TYR A 91 -5.56 1.72 2.70
N THR A 92 -4.88 0.70 3.20
CA THR A 92 -5.44 -0.32 4.09
C THR A 92 -4.35 -0.69 5.09
N THR A 93 -4.71 -1.36 6.17
CA THR A 93 -3.71 -1.83 7.12
C THR A 93 -2.79 -2.85 6.44
N ARG A 94 -1.56 -2.95 6.94
CA ARG A 94 -0.57 -3.90 6.42
C ARG A 94 -1.13 -5.32 6.37
N ASP A 95 -1.81 -5.76 7.43
CA ASP A 95 -2.31 -7.13 7.55
C ASP A 95 -3.42 -7.40 6.52
N GLU A 96 -4.38 -6.49 6.39
CA GLU A 96 -5.45 -6.59 5.38
C GLU A 96 -4.89 -6.63 3.95
N PHE A 97 -3.88 -5.80 3.67
CA PHE A 97 -3.21 -5.80 2.37
C PHE A 97 -2.52 -7.13 2.07
N LEU A 98 -1.74 -7.64 3.03
CA LEU A 98 -0.99 -8.88 2.85
C LEU A 98 -1.92 -10.09 2.71
N ASP A 99 -3.01 -10.13 3.49
CA ASP A 99 -4.03 -11.17 3.38
C ASP A 99 -4.66 -11.18 1.97
N GLU A 100 -5.02 -10.01 1.44
CA GLU A 100 -5.56 -9.90 0.08
C GLU A 100 -4.52 -10.27 -0.98
N HIS A 101 -3.27 -9.84 -0.82
CA HIS A 101 -2.17 -10.21 -1.71
C HIS A 101 -1.95 -11.73 -1.76
N HIS A 102 -1.91 -12.39 -0.59
CA HIS A 102 -1.80 -13.86 -0.50
C HIS A 102 -3.02 -14.55 -1.10
N ARG A 103 -4.23 -14.02 -0.88
CA ARG A 103 -5.47 -14.55 -1.49
C ARG A 103 -5.41 -14.49 -3.01
N VAL A 104 -4.94 -13.38 -3.59
CA VAL A 104 -4.77 -13.22 -5.04
C VAL A 104 -3.72 -14.19 -5.57
N LEU A 105 -2.59 -14.35 -4.88
CA LEU A 105 -1.55 -15.32 -5.25
C LEU A 105 -2.10 -16.76 -5.27
N GLU A 106 -2.79 -17.18 -4.22
CA GLU A 106 -3.42 -18.51 -4.15
C GLU A 106 -4.48 -18.69 -5.25
N SER A 107 -5.28 -17.66 -5.55
CA SER A 107 -6.24 -17.69 -6.65
C SER A 107 -5.55 -17.89 -8.01
N ARG A 108 -4.39 -17.27 -8.23
CA ARG A 108 -3.59 -17.44 -9.46
C ARG A 108 -2.95 -18.83 -9.56
N LEU A 109 -2.59 -19.44 -8.42
CA LEU A 109 -2.03 -20.79 -8.36
C LEU A 109 -3.09 -21.89 -8.42
N ALA A 110 -4.36 -21.57 -8.16
CA ALA A 110 -5.46 -22.53 -8.10
C ALA A 110 -5.62 -23.42 -9.35
N PRO A 111 -5.43 -22.94 -10.60
CA PRO A 111 -5.50 -23.80 -11.78
C PRO A 111 -4.41 -24.88 -11.79
N VAL A 112 -3.15 -24.50 -11.53
CA VAL A 112 -2.01 -25.44 -11.50
C VAL A 112 -2.16 -26.43 -10.34
N SER A 113 -2.58 -25.95 -9.17
CA SER A 113 -2.88 -26.82 -8.01
C SER A 113 -3.97 -27.84 -8.32
N ARG A 114 -5.05 -27.43 -9.01
CA ARG A 114 -6.13 -28.33 -9.45
C ARG A 114 -5.63 -29.39 -10.43
N GLU A 115 -4.84 -29.02 -11.42
CA GLU A 115 -4.26 -29.99 -12.36
C GLU A 115 -3.42 -31.07 -11.68
N ILE A 116 -2.67 -30.70 -10.64
CA ILE A 116 -1.85 -31.64 -9.88
C ILE A 116 -2.75 -32.53 -9.00
N THR A 117 -3.67 -31.92 -8.25
CA THR A 117 -4.49 -32.63 -7.25
C THR A 117 -5.53 -33.55 -7.88
N ASP A 118 -6.06 -33.18 -9.04
CA ASP A 118 -7.04 -33.95 -9.80
C ASP A 118 -6.39 -34.99 -10.75
N SER A 119 -5.05 -35.00 -10.86
CA SER A 119 -4.30 -35.98 -11.66
C SER A 119 -4.59 -37.43 -11.25
N ARG A 120 -4.60 -38.32 -12.24
CA ARG A 120 -4.80 -39.78 -12.13
C ARG A 120 -3.74 -40.55 -12.91
N ALA A 121 -2.52 -40.01 -12.97
CA ALA A 121 -1.39 -40.60 -13.66
C ALA A 121 -1.17 -42.08 -13.27
N ARG A 122 -0.98 -42.95 -14.28
CA ARG A 122 -0.70 -44.38 -14.12
C ARG A 122 0.51 -44.84 -14.91
N SER A 123 0.81 -44.20 -16.05
CA SER A 123 2.00 -44.53 -16.84
C SER A 123 3.24 -43.79 -16.31
N ALA A 124 4.42 -44.29 -16.65
CA ALA A 124 5.68 -43.62 -16.29
C ALA A 124 5.77 -42.20 -16.86
N GLU A 125 5.30 -42.00 -18.10
CA GLU A 125 5.27 -40.69 -18.77
C GLU A 125 4.29 -39.72 -18.08
N GLU A 126 3.11 -40.20 -17.67
CA GLU A 126 2.14 -39.39 -16.93
C GLU A 126 2.65 -39.00 -15.54
N LEU A 127 3.36 -39.90 -14.86
CA LEU A 127 3.98 -39.63 -13.57
C LEU A 127 5.11 -38.60 -13.69
N GLU A 128 5.92 -38.69 -14.74
CA GLU A 128 6.95 -37.68 -15.03
C GLU A 128 6.32 -36.31 -15.33
N SER A 129 5.27 -36.28 -16.15
CA SER A 129 4.51 -35.05 -16.44
C SER A 129 3.91 -34.44 -15.16
N LEU A 130 3.33 -35.25 -14.28
CA LEU A 130 2.84 -34.80 -12.97
C LEU A 130 3.96 -34.22 -12.12
N TYR A 131 5.13 -34.87 -12.07
CA TYR A 131 6.26 -34.39 -11.29
C TYR A 131 6.76 -33.03 -11.80
N ARG A 132 6.82 -32.83 -13.12
CA ARG A 132 7.15 -31.53 -13.73
C ARG A 132 6.15 -30.44 -13.31
N LYS A 133 4.84 -30.75 -13.28
CA LYS A 133 3.81 -29.80 -12.78
C LYS A 133 4.02 -29.46 -11.31
N ILE A 134 4.38 -30.41 -10.46
CA ILE A 134 4.70 -30.16 -9.04
C ILE A 134 5.90 -29.21 -8.92
N VAL A 135 6.96 -29.42 -9.71
CA VAL A 135 8.12 -28.50 -9.74
C VAL A 135 7.69 -27.10 -10.18
N SER A 136 6.89 -26.97 -11.24
CA SER A 136 6.37 -25.67 -11.68
C SER A 136 5.53 -24.98 -10.60
N TYR A 137 4.65 -25.72 -9.91
CA TYR A 137 3.87 -25.18 -8.79
C TYR A 137 4.77 -24.69 -7.65
N VAL A 138 5.79 -25.47 -7.27
CA VAL A 138 6.75 -25.10 -6.22
C VAL A 138 7.50 -23.81 -6.59
N LEU A 139 7.95 -23.68 -7.84
CA LEU A 139 8.62 -22.47 -8.31
C LEU A 139 7.68 -21.26 -8.31
N LEU A 140 6.48 -21.39 -8.88
CA LEU A 140 5.50 -20.30 -8.92
C LEU A 140 5.06 -19.84 -7.54
N ARG A 141 4.87 -20.77 -6.59
CA ARG A 141 4.45 -20.44 -5.22
C ARG A 141 5.57 -19.88 -4.36
N SER A 142 6.80 -20.35 -4.55
CA SER A 142 7.96 -19.85 -3.80
C SER A 142 8.44 -18.48 -4.29
N GLY A 143 8.24 -18.18 -5.57
CA GLY A 143 8.76 -16.95 -6.19
C GLY A 143 10.28 -16.96 -6.38
N LEU A 144 10.94 -18.12 -6.24
CA LEU A 144 12.41 -18.27 -6.39
C LEU A 144 12.78 -18.57 -7.86
N GLY A 145 12.45 -17.65 -8.76
CA GLY A 145 12.79 -17.74 -10.18
C GLY A 145 11.71 -18.37 -11.07
N SER A 146 11.96 -18.34 -12.39
CA SER A 146 10.97 -18.72 -13.39
C SER A 146 10.91 -20.23 -13.67
N PRO A 147 9.72 -20.84 -13.82
CA PRO A 147 9.58 -22.21 -14.30
C PRO A 147 9.96 -22.41 -15.77
N THR A 148 10.30 -21.33 -16.50
CA THR A 148 10.82 -21.40 -17.88
C THR A 148 12.34 -21.44 -17.93
N ASP A 149 13.04 -21.13 -16.82
CA ASP A 149 14.49 -21.20 -16.76
C ASP A 149 14.95 -22.62 -16.40
N ILE A 150 15.66 -23.25 -17.33
CA ILE A 150 16.13 -24.64 -17.21
C ILE A 150 17.02 -24.84 -15.99
N LYS A 151 17.87 -23.86 -15.64
CA LYS A 151 18.77 -23.99 -14.49
C LYS A 151 17.99 -23.94 -13.18
N VAL A 152 17.06 -22.99 -13.06
CA VAL A 152 16.15 -22.85 -11.92
C VAL A 152 15.31 -24.13 -11.74
N VAL A 153 14.74 -24.64 -12.83
CA VAL A 153 13.95 -25.89 -12.83
C VAL A 153 14.79 -27.08 -12.39
N ARG A 154 16.04 -27.21 -12.87
CA ARG A 154 16.95 -28.29 -12.45
C ARG A 154 17.26 -28.24 -10.97
N GLU A 155 17.58 -27.06 -10.45
CA GLU A 155 17.88 -26.87 -9.03
C GLU A 155 16.65 -27.20 -8.15
N ALA A 156 15.48 -26.68 -8.51
CA ALA A 156 14.24 -26.98 -7.79
C ALA A 156 13.85 -28.45 -7.88
N THR A 157 14.10 -29.10 -9.02
CA THR A 157 13.90 -30.54 -9.19
C THR A 157 14.79 -31.34 -8.25
N ALA A 158 16.08 -31.01 -8.17
CA ALA A 158 17.03 -31.68 -7.29
C ALA A 158 16.67 -31.48 -5.81
N ALA A 159 16.30 -30.26 -5.41
CA ALA A 159 15.82 -29.97 -4.08
C ALA A 159 14.52 -30.74 -3.75
N LEU A 160 13.56 -30.79 -4.67
CA LEU A 160 12.32 -31.55 -4.49
C LEU A 160 12.61 -33.06 -4.37
N GLN A 161 13.48 -33.62 -5.21
CA GLN A 161 13.84 -35.04 -5.16
C GLN A 161 14.47 -35.44 -3.82
N SER A 162 15.15 -34.52 -3.14
CA SER A 162 15.75 -34.79 -1.82
C SER A 162 14.73 -34.98 -0.69
N VAL A 163 13.51 -34.46 -0.86
CA VAL A 163 12.42 -34.55 0.15
C VAL A 163 11.19 -35.31 -0.34
N PHE A 164 11.07 -35.49 -1.66
CA PHE A 164 9.95 -36.10 -2.34
C PHE A 164 10.44 -36.82 -3.60
N PRO A 165 11.05 -38.00 -3.47
CA PRO A 165 11.50 -38.78 -4.62
C PRO A 165 10.31 -39.30 -5.44
N HIS A 166 10.55 -39.68 -6.70
CA HIS A 166 9.49 -40.18 -7.60
C HIS A 166 8.72 -41.39 -7.05
N THR A 167 9.33 -42.18 -6.16
CA THR A 167 8.68 -43.31 -5.48
C THR A 167 7.50 -42.87 -4.61
N GLU A 168 7.50 -41.64 -4.10
CA GLU A 168 6.43 -41.08 -3.26
C GLU A 168 5.23 -40.58 -4.07
N LEU A 169 5.31 -40.52 -5.41
CA LEU A 169 4.18 -40.11 -6.25
C LEU A 169 2.97 -41.04 -6.11
N GLY A 170 3.20 -42.34 -5.89
CA GLY A 170 2.11 -43.29 -5.65
C GLY A 170 1.35 -42.96 -4.37
N THR A 171 2.08 -42.73 -3.28
CA THR A 171 1.52 -42.29 -1.99
C THR A 171 0.76 -40.97 -2.16
N PHE A 172 1.38 -39.97 -2.80
CA PHE A 172 0.76 -38.68 -3.08
C PHE A 172 -0.57 -38.82 -3.85
N LEU A 173 -0.60 -39.64 -4.90
CA LEU A 173 -1.80 -39.84 -5.73
C LEU A 173 -2.96 -40.46 -4.96
N SER A 174 -2.66 -41.27 -3.93
CA SER A 174 -3.65 -41.92 -3.06
C SER A 174 -4.32 -40.97 -2.05
N LEU A 175 -3.71 -39.80 -1.79
CA LEU A 175 -4.24 -38.81 -0.86
C LEU A 175 -5.54 -38.17 -1.38
N VAL A 176 -6.37 -37.73 -0.45
CA VAL A 176 -7.53 -36.87 -0.77
C VAL A 176 -7.05 -35.48 -1.19
N LYS A 177 -7.88 -34.76 -1.95
CA LYS A 177 -7.53 -33.45 -2.54
C LYS A 177 -6.97 -32.45 -1.51
N LYS A 178 -7.62 -32.33 -0.35
CA LYS A 178 -7.19 -31.43 0.73
C LYS A 178 -5.78 -31.76 1.25
N ASP A 179 -5.45 -33.04 1.35
CA ASP A 179 -4.15 -33.50 1.82
C ASP A 179 -3.08 -33.33 0.75
N LYS A 180 -3.42 -33.52 -0.53
CA LYS A 180 -2.53 -33.18 -1.66
C LYS A 180 -2.18 -31.69 -1.65
N GLU A 181 -3.18 -30.80 -1.51
CA GLU A 181 -2.95 -29.36 -1.43
C GLU A 181 -2.06 -28.97 -0.24
N ARG A 182 -2.28 -29.60 0.92
CA ARG A 182 -1.44 -29.41 2.10
C ARG A 182 -0.01 -29.88 1.84
N GLN A 183 0.17 -31.07 1.29
CA GLN A 183 1.49 -31.62 0.99
C GLN A 183 2.22 -30.76 -0.03
N LEU A 184 1.54 -30.23 -1.05
CA LEU A 184 2.13 -29.29 -2.00
C LEU A 184 2.67 -28.03 -1.31
N ARG A 185 1.92 -27.44 -0.37
CA ARG A 185 2.41 -26.28 0.41
C ARG A 185 3.62 -26.64 1.25
N GLU A 186 3.60 -27.77 1.95
CA GLU A 186 4.73 -28.24 2.77
C GLU A 186 5.99 -28.50 1.93
N LEU A 187 5.83 -29.15 0.77
CA LEU A 187 6.90 -29.36 -0.22
C LEU A 187 7.46 -28.03 -0.72
N THR A 188 6.62 -27.05 -1.03
CA THR A 188 7.09 -25.70 -1.40
C THR A 188 7.97 -25.10 -0.32
N MET A 189 7.55 -25.14 0.95
CA MET A 189 8.32 -24.55 2.06
C MET A 189 9.67 -25.24 2.25
N MET A 190 9.69 -26.58 2.17
CA MET A 190 10.94 -27.35 2.29
C MET A 190 11.90 -27.07 1.13
N VAL A 191 11.40 -27.13 -0.12
CA VAL A 191 12.23 -26.86 -1.30
C VAL A 191 12.77 -25.42 -1.29
N THR A 192 11.95 -24.45 -0.89
CA THR A 192 12.38 -23.05 -0.74
C THR A 192 13.53 -22.95 0.25
N GLY A 193 13.39 -23.52 1.45
CA GLY A 193 14.46 -23.52 2.45
C GLY A 193 15.74 -24.20 1.97
N ILE A 194 15.63 -25.34 1.28
CA ILE A 194 16.79 -26.07 0.72
C ILE A 194 17.53 -25.21 -0.31
N ARG A 195 16.81 -24.57 -1.21
CA ARG A 195 17.42 -23.71 -2.24
C ARG A 195 18.09 -22.48 -1.64
N LEU A 196 17.47 -21.85 -0.64
CA LEU A 196 18.07 -20.73 0.10
C LEU A 196 19.36 -21.16 0.82
N PHE A 197 19.36 -22.31 1.46
CA PHE A 197 20.56 -22.86 2.08
C PHE A 197 21.67 -23.19 1.06
N ASN A 198 21.29 -23.76 -0.09
CA ASN A 198 22.25 -24.05 -1.16
C ASN A 198 22.85 -22.77 -1.76
N LYS A 199 22.05 -21.70 -1.92
CA LYS A 199 22.52 -20.36 -2.29
C LYS A 199 23.59 -19.87 -1.32
N ASP A 200 23.29 -19.92 -0.02
CA ASP A 200 24.19 -19.44 1.03
C ASP A 200 25.49 -20.27 1.10
N CYS A 201 25.43 -21.56 0.81
CA CYS A 201 26.60 -22.43 0.69
C CYS A 201 27.40 -22.25 -0.62
N GLY A 202 26.98 -21.38 -1.55
CA GLY A 202 27.60 -21.22 -2.87
C GLY A 202 27.42 -22.43 -3.79
N LYS A 203 26.42 -23.28 -3.55
CA LYS A 203 26.14 -24.52 -4.29
C LYS A 203 24.89 -24.44 -5.17
N GLY A 204 24.25 -23.27 -5.23
CA GLY A 204 22.99 -23.05 -5.92
C GLY A 204 22.56 -21.59 -5.82
N GLY A 205 21.26 -21.35 -5.93
CA GLY A 205 20.66 -20.01 -5.83
C GLY A 205 20.44 -19.30 -7.16
N GLU A 206 20.45 -20.04 -8.27
CA GLU A 206 20.14 -19.46 -9.57
C GLU A 206 18.70 -18.90 -9.56
N GLY A 207 18.53 -17.67 -10.03
CA GLY A 207 17.24 -16.98 -10.04
C GLY A 207 16.67 -16.60 -8.66
N ILE A 208 17.48 -16.64 -7.59
CA ILE A 208 17.08 -16.15 -6.26
C ILE A 208 17.69 -14.77 -6.03
N ASP A 209 16.84 -13.74 -6.06
CA ASP A 209 17.22 -12.37 -5.75
C ASP A 209 17.69 -12.22 -4.30
N ASP A 210 18.48 -11.18 -4.02
CA ASP A 210 18.91 -10.84 -2.67
C ASP A 210 17.93 -9.85 -2.02
N LEU A 211 16.75 -10.34 -1.64
CA LEU A 211 15.70 -9.52 -1.06
C LEU A 211 16.14 -8.70 0.17
N PRO A 212 16.96 -9.24 1.11
CA PRO A 212 17.50 -8.44 2.21
C PRO A 212 18.29 -7.23 1.73
N THR A 213 19.18 -7.39 0.75
CA THR A 213 19.97 -6.27 0.20
C THR A 213 19.09 -5.29 -0.55
N ILE A 214 18.16 -5.78 -1.38
CA ILE A 214 17.19 -4.92 -2.09
C ILE A 214 16.39 -4.07 -1.10
N LEU A 215 15.89 -4.65 -0.01
CA LEU A 215 15.15 -3.91 1.02
C LEU A 215 16.04 -2.91 1.78
N LYS A 216 17.30 -3.28 2.08
CA LYS A 216 18.28 -2.38 2.73
C LYS A 216 18.57 -1.13 1.89
N GLU A 217 18.41 -1.19 0.58
CA GLU A 217 18.56 -0.05 -0.33
C GLU A 217 17.22 0.68 -0.58
N ALA A 218 16.14 -0.07 -0.82
CA ALA A 218 14.85 0.48 -1.20
C ALA A 218 14.16 1.24 -0.06
N ILE A 219 14.28 0.77 1.19
CA ILE A 219 13.66 1.44 2.34
C ILE A 219 14.25 2.85 2.53
N PRO A 220 15.59 3.04 2.67
CA PRO A 220 16.15 4.38 2.79
C PRO A 220 15.85 5.29 1.59
N ALA A 221 15.83 4.74 0.37
CA ALA A 221 15.47 5.51 -0.82
C ALA A 221 14.03 6.02 -0.75
N THR A 222 13.09 5.16 -0.32
CA THR A 222 11.68 5.52 -0.14
C THR A 222 11.50 6.52 0.99
N THR A 223 12.16 6.33 2.14
CA THR A 223 12.17 7.28 3.25
C THR A 223 12.64 8.66 2.79
N LYS A 224 13.79 8.73 2.12
CA LYS A 224 14.35 9.99 1.61
C LYS A 224 13.41 10.69 0.62
N HIS A 225 12.74 9.92 -0.24
CA HIS A 225 11.77 10.46 -1.18
C HIS A 225 10.58 11.10 -0.44
N ILE A 226 10.02 10.39 0.55
CA ILE A 226 8.92 10.91 1.38
C ILE A 226 9.36 12.15 2.17
N ASP A 227 10.55 12.13 2.78
CA ASP A 227 11.09 13.28 3.51
C ASP A 227 11.25 14.51 2.61
N SER A 228 11.68 14.31 1.35
CA SER A 228 11.78 15.40 0.38
C SER A 228 10.42 16.00 0.02
N GLU A 229 9.38 15.16 -0.11
CA GLU A 229 8.01 15.64 -0.36
C GLU A 229 7.39 16.31 0.86
N LEU A 230 7.67 15.81 2.06
CA LEU A 230 7.29 16.43 3.33
C LEU A 230 7.90 17.81 3.45
N GLN A 231 9.22 17.96 3.22
CA GLN A 231 9.88 19.26 3.26
C GLN A 231 9.27 20.24 2.24
N SER A 232 8.99 19.78 1.03
CA SER A 232 8.36 20.61 0.00
C SER A 232 6.96 21.07 0.42
N SER A 233 6.18 20.19 1.04
CA SER A 233 4.85 20.51 1.58
C SER A 233 4.95 21.50 2.73
N GLN A 234 5.90 21.29 3.65
CA GLN A 234 6.15 22.15 4.81
C GLN A 234 6.57 23.56 4.41
N ASP A 235 7.41 23.71 3.39
CA ASP A 235 7.80 25.02 2.87
C ASP A 235 6.57 25.82 2.39
N ILE A 236 5.61 25.16 1.72
CA ILE A 236 4.35 25.77 1.28
C ILE A 236 3.50 26.15 2.50
N ILE A 237 3.33 25.19 3.42
CA ILE A 237 2.56 25.33 4.65
C ILE A 237 3.03 26.54 5.47
N TYR A 238 4.34 26.66 5.71
CA TYR A 238 4.91 27.71 6.54
C TYR A 238 4.71 29.08 5.92
N LYS A 239 4.91 29.20 4.60
CA LYS A 239 4.65 30.44 3.85
C LYS A 239 3.19 30.86 3.92
N TYR A 240 2.27 29.94 3.66
CA TYR A 240 0.84 30.25 3.67
C TYR A 240 0.33 30.58 5.07
N THR A 241 0.82 29.86 6.09
CA THR A 241 0.47 30.15 7.48
C THR A 241 0.94 31.56 7.87
N ALA A 242 2.19 31.91 7.56
CA ALA A 242 2.72 33.25 7.83
C ALA A 242 1.95 34.37 7.11
N LEU A 243 1.56 34.15 5.84
CA LEU A 243 0.73 35.10 5.10
C LEU A 243 -0.65 35.29 5.73
N ILE A 244 -1.30 34.20 6.14
CA ILE A 244 -2.61 34.27 6.80
C ILE A 244 -2.51 35.01 8.13
N GLU A 245 -1.46 34.75 8.91
CA GLU A 245 -1.18 35.42 10.20
C GLU A 245 -0.97 36.95 10.03
N ASP A 246 -0.27 37.38 8.98
CA ASP A 246 -0.04 38.82 8.71
C ASP A 246 -1.28 39.52 8.10
N MET A 247 -2.04 38.82 7.25
CA MET A 247 -3.24 39.35 6.60
C MET A 247 -4.39 39.63 7.58
N ASP A 248 -4.47 38.92 8.71
CA ASP A 248 -5.43 39.21 9.78
C ASP A 248 -5.16 40.58 10.46
N GLY A 249 -4.01 41.21 10.15
CA GLY A 249 -3.59 42.49 10.69
C GLY A 249 -3.66 43.69 9.74
N LYS A 250 -3.30 43.58 8.44
CA LYS A 250 -2.99 44.79 7.62
C LYS A 250 -3.25 44.78 6.10
N GLN A 251 -3.55 43.65 5.43
CA GLN A 251 -3.55 43.62 3.95
C GLN A 251 -4.63 42.72 3.31
N GLN A 252 -5.88 43.18 3.31
CA GLN A 252 -7.03 42.38 2.84
C GLN A 252 -7.24 42.31 1.31
N ASN A 253 -6.43 43.02 0.51
CA ASN A 253 -6.74 43.28 -0.92
C ASN A 253 -5.83 42.61 -1.97
N LEU A 254 -4.85 41.77 -1.57
CA LEU A 254 -3.85 41.22 -2.50
C LEU A 254 -4.08 39.75 -2.89
N ILE A 255 -4.64 38.93 -1.99
CA ILE A 255 -4.94 37.51 -2.23
C ILE A 255 -6.32 37.18 -1.65
N ASN A 256 -7.05 36.30 -2.33
CA ASN A 256 -8.27 35.72 -1.80
C ASN A 256 -7.94 34.85 -0.58
N LEU A 257 -8.16 35.41 0.63
CA LEU A 257 -7.88 34.75 1.91
C LEU A 257 -8.56 33.38 2.04
N THR A 258 -9.77 33.23 1.48
CA THR A 258 -10.49 31.94 1.50
C THR A 258 -9.73 30.90 0.69
N GLN A 259 -9.28 31.26 -0.50
CA GLN A 259 -8.53 30.35 -1.39
C GLN A 259 -7.16 29.99 -0.82
N LEU A 260 -6.48 30.95 -0.16
CA LEU A 260 -5.21 30.68 0.53
C LEU A 260 -5.39 29.73 1.72
N LYS A 261 -6.48 29.88 2.48
CA LYS A 261 -6.84 28.95 3.56
C LYS A 261 -7.13 27.55 3.02
N GLU A 262 -7.89 27.44 1.94
CA GLU A 262 -8.16 26.14 1.29
C GLU A 262 -6.87 25.48 0.77
N ALA A 263 -5.96 26.26 0.19
CA ALA A 263 -4.66 25.75 -0.24
C ALA A 263 -3.78 25.32 0.94
N LEU A 264 -3.79 26.05 2.04
CA LEU A 264 -3.12 25.61 3.28
C LEU A 264 -3.70 24.28 3.78
N PHE A 265 -5.03 24.12 3.78
CA PHE A 265 -5.65 22.85 4.18
C PHE A 265 -5.26 21.70 3.24
N ASN A 266 -5.15 21.95 1.95
CA ASN A 266 -4.69 20.96 0.98
C ASN A 266 -3.26 20.48 1.27
N ALA A 267 -2.32 21.42 1.45
CA ALA A 267 -0.93 21.09 1.77
C ALA A 267 -0.81 20.38 3.14
N ARG A 268 -1.59 20.79 4.14
CA ARG A 268 -1.66 20.12 5.44
C ARG A 268 -2.21 18.70 5.36
N GLN A 269 -3.23 18.49 4.53
CA GLN A 269 -3.75 17.14 4.30
C GLN A 269 -2.66 16.25 3.70
N HIS A 270 -1.92 16.75 2.71
CA HIS A 270 -0.80 16.03 2.11
C HIS A 270 0.26 15.65 3.15
N GLU A 271 0.70 16.61 3.97
CA GLU A 271 1.65 16.38 5.06
C GLU A 271 1.18 15.27 6.02
N VAL A 272 -0.09 15.31 6.45
CA VAL A 272 -0.64 14.29 7.36
C VAL A 272 -0.61 12.90 6.71
N LEU A 273 -1.02 12.78 5.44
CA LEU A 273 -1.02 11.50 4.74
C LEU A 273 0.39 10.96 4.51
N LEU A 274 1.35 11.82 4.14
CA LEU A 274 2.75 11.44 4.01
C LEU A 274 3.34 10.96 5.34
N ASN A 275 3.00 11.58 6.47
CA ASN A 275 3.45 11.13 7.79
C ASN A 275 2.90 9.75 8.16
N ILE A 276 1.66 9.42 7.76
CA ILE A 276 1.11 8.06 7.94
C ILE A 276 1.93 7.04 7.15
N ILE A 277 2.22 7.35 5.87
CA ILE A 277 3.04 6.47 5.01
C ILE A 277 4.45 6.33 5.58
N LEU A 278 5.08 7.44 6.00
CA LEU A 278 6.43 7.44 6.57
C LEU A 278 6.52 6.56 7.81
N SER A 279 5.53 6.65 8.71
CA SER A 279 5.45 5.79 9.89
C SER A 279 5.41 4.30 9.53
N ASN A 280 4.71 3.94 8.45
CA ASN A 280 4.67 2.56 7.95
C ASN A 280 6.02 2.13 7.33
N VAL A 281 6.69 3.00 6.57
CA VAL A 281 8.04 2.73 6.04
C VAL A 281 9.07 2.54 7.17
N ILE A 282 8.99 3.34 8.24
CA ILE A 282 9.84 3.16 9.44
C ILE A 282 9.58 1.80 10.09
N THR A 283 8.31 1.37 10.15
CA THR A 283 7.94 0.05 10.67
C THR A 283 8.53 -1.07 9.79
N SER A 284 8.49 -0.93 8.46
CA SER A 284 9.16 -1.86 7.53
C SER A 284 10.67 -1.94 7.78
N ALA A 285 11.34 -0.83 8.12
CA ALA A 285 12.76 -0.83 8.46
C ALA A 285 13.05 -1.66 9.72
N GLN A 286 12.20 -1.53 10.75
CA GLN A 286 12.31 -2.30 12.00
C GLN A 286 12.08 -3.79 11.76
N HIS A 287 11.09 -4.14 10.94
CA HIS A 287 10.84 -5.53 10.54
C HIS A 287 12.02 -6.12 9.77
N LEU A 288 12.57 -5.39 8.79
CA LEU A 288 13.74 -5.83 8.04
C LEU A 288 14.92 -6.15 8.97
N GLU A 289 15.24 -5.27 9.92
CA GLU A 289 16.33 -5.51 10.86
C GLU A 289 16.10 -6.76 11.72
N MET A 290 14.88 -6.96 12.22
CA MET A 290 14.52 -8.14 12.99
C MET A 290 14.62 -9.42 12.16
N MET A 291 14.06 -9.42 10.96
CA MET A 291 14.04 -10.57 10.06
C MET A 291 15.45 -10.93 9.56
N ASP A 292 16.30 -9.95 9.25
CA ASP A 292 17.68 -10.16 8.80
C ASP A 292 18.50 -10.88 9.88
N LYS A 293 18.37 -10.44 11.14
CA LYS A 293 19.00 -11.12 12.29
C LYS A 293 18.49 -12.55 12.47
N GLN A 294 17.18 -12.76 12.39
CA GLN A 294 16.58 -14.08 12.51
C GLN A 294 16.99 -15.01 11.37
N TYR A 295 17.05 -14.49 10.14
CA TYR A 295 17.46 -15.24 8.95
C TYR A 295 18.92 -15.69 9.06
N GLY A 296 19.82 -14.78 9.46
CA GLY A 296 21.22 -15.11 9.72
C GLY A 296 21.38 -16.19 10.80
N ALA A 297 20.70 -16.04 11.94
CA ALA A 297 20.76 -17.01 13.03
C ALA A 297 20.25 -18.40 12.61
N GLN A 298 19.13 -18.45 11.87
CA GLN A 298 18.57 -19.71 11.36
C GLN A 298 19.48 -20.36 10.31
N MET A 299 20.11 -19.57 9.45
CA MET A 299 21.07 -20.07 8.46
C MET A 299 22.28 -20.71 9.16
N GLU A 300 22.83 -20.06 10.18
CA GLU A 300 23.95 -20.61 10.96
C GLU A 300 23.55 -21.88 11.73
N GLN A 301 22.36 -21.91 12.32
CA GLN A 301 21.83 -23.13 12.96
C GLN A 301 21.71 -24.29 11.96
N LEU A 302 21.25 -24.00 10.74
CA LEU A 302 21.11 -24.99 9.68
C LEU A 302 22.48 -25.49 9.21
N LYS A 303 23.46 -24.60 9.02
CA LYS A 303 24.86 -24.98 8.74
C LYS A 303 25.42 -25.88 9.83
N ALA A 304 25.27 -25.53 11.10
CA ALA A 304 25.75 -26.34 12.21
C ALA A 304 25.06 -27.72 12.29
N THR A 305 23.79 -27.79 11.91
CA THR A 305 23.02 -29.05 11.88
C THR A 305 23.46 -29.96 10.74
N VAL A 306 23.81 -29.37 9.58
CA VAL A 306 24.18 -30.09 8.36
C VAL A 306 25.67 -30.41 8.27
N GLN A 307 26.53 -29.55 8.80
CA GLN A 307 27.97 -29.77 8.86
C GLN A 307 28.28 -31.00 9.72
N SER A 308 29.26 -31.79 9.29
CA SER A 308 29.87 -32.91 10.02
C SER A 308 29.03 -34.17 10.28
N LYS A 309 27.84 -34.32 9.68
CA LYS A 309 27.01 -35.53 9.82
C LYS A 309 26.84 -36.30 8.51
N THR A 310 27.10 -37.60 8.53
CA THR A 310 26.88 -38.53 7.41
C THR A 310 25.40 -38.78 7.11
N ALA A 311 24.53 -38.63 8.12
CA ALA A 311 23.09 -38.71 7.98
C ALA A 311 22.41 -37.82 9.01
N ILE A 312 21.37 -37.09 8.61
CA ILE A 312 20.63 -36.15 9.45
C ILE A 312 19.17 -36.59 9.48
N PRO A 313 18.56 -36.76 10.67
CA PRO A 313 17.15 -37.07 10.76
C PRO A 313 16.29 -35.99 10.11
N THR A 314 15.36 -36.38 9.23
CA THR A 314 14.45 -35.46 8.52
C THR A 314 13.61 -34.63 9.50
N ALA A 315 13.17 -35.24 10.61
CA ALA A 315 12.46 -34.58 11.69
C ALA A 315 13.24 -33.42 12.34
N GLN A 316 14.57 -33.41 12.24
CA GLN A 316 15.41 -32.34 12.76
C GLN A 316 15.62 -31.22 11.72
N VAL A 317 15.83 -31.57 10.45
CA VAL A 317 16.25 -30.60 9.42
C VAL A 317 15.08 -29.94 8.68
N TYR A 318 13.97 -30.65 8.44
CA TYR A 318 12.82 -30.10 7.72
C TYR A 318 12.18 -28.89 8.42
N PRO A 319 12.00 -28.88 9.76
CA PRO A 319 11.49 -27.68 10.44
C PRO A 319 12.37 -26.44 10.25
N LEU A 320 13.69 -26.61 10.15
CA LEU A 320 14.63 -25.51 9.93
C LEU A 320 14.48 -24.93 8.51
N PHE A 321 14.40 -25.78 7.48
CA PHE A 321 14.14 -25.32 6.11
C PHE A 321 12.79 -24.60 5.99
N ILE A 322 11.74 -25.13 6.62
CA ILE A 322 10.43 -24.49 6.64
C ILE A 322 10.50 -23.12 7.34
N SER A 323 11.21 -23.02 8.46
CA SER A 323 11.41 -21.75 9.16
C SER A 323 12.13 -20.73 8.30
N LEU A 324 13.17 -21.15 7.57
CA LEU A 324 13.92 -20.28 6.66
C LEU A 324 13.02 -19.77 5.52
N SER A 325 12.20 -20.65 4.94
CA SER A 325 11.23 -20.26 3.91
C SER A 325 10.18 -19.29 4.43
N LYS A 326 9.72 -19.41 5.69
CA LYS A 326 8.79 -18.44 6.28
C LYS A 326 9.40 -17.05 6.37
N LEU A 327 10.64 -16.96 6.86
CA LEU A 327 11.37 -15.68 6.92
C LEU A 327 11.56 -15.08 5.53
N TRP A 328 11.84 -15.92 4.53
CA TRP A 328 11.97 -15.46 3.15
C TRP A 328 10.65 -14.90 2.58
N ASN A 329 9.53 -15.56 2.84
CA ASN A 329 8.22 -15.05 2.46
C ASN A 329 7.94 -13.71 3.15
N SER A 330 8.37 -13.52 4.40
CA SER A 330 8.23 -12.23 5.08
C SER A 330 9.06 -11.12 4.44
N PHE A 331 10.24 -11.40 3.86
CA PHE A 331 10.95 -10.43 3.02
C PHE A 331 10.17 -10.11 1.73
N GLN A 332 9.57 -11.11 1.09
CA GLN A 332 8.71 -10.88 -0.08
C GLN A 332 7.51 -9.99 0.26
N ASP A 333 6.88 -10.23 1.41
CA ASP A 333 5.77 -9.42 1.92
C ASP A 333 6.18 -7.96 2.16
N GLU A 334 7.39 -7.73 2.69
CA GLU A 334 7.93 -6.36 2.83
C GLU A 334 8.20 -5.68 1.49
N ILE A 335 8.71 -6.39 0.48
CA ILE A 335 8.91 -5.82 -0.86
C ILE A 335 7.59 -5.31 -1.43
N VAL A 336 6.54 -6.12 -1.35
CA VAL A 336 5.22 -5.74 -1.88
C VAL A 336 4.64 -4.58 -1.07
N SER A 337 4.71 -4.63 0.27
CA SER A 337 4.22 -3.56 1.14
C SER A 337 4.91 -2.22 0.84
N LEU A 338 6.24 -2.22 0.74
CA LEU A 338 7.02 -1.03 0.42
C LEU A 338 6.66 -0.47 -0.97
N SER A 339 6.42 -1.33 -1.96
CA SER A 339 6.01 -0.90 -3.30
C SER A 339 4.68 -0.16 -3.29
N VAL A 340 3.71 -0.60 -2.47
CA VAL A 340 2.41 0.07 -2.34
C VAL A 340 2.58 1.43 -1.68
N LEU A 341 3.33 1.51 -0.59
CA LEU A 341 3.62 2.77 0.09
C LEU A 341 4.31 3.78 -0.84
N SER A 342 5.31 3.33 -1.60
CA SER A 342 6.00 4.18 -2.57
C SER A 342 5.08 4.65 -3.70
N ASN A 343 4.24 3.78 -4.24
CA ASN A 343 3.26 4.15 -5.26
C ASN A 343 2.21 5.14 -4.72
N MET A 344 1.78 4.96 -3.47
CA MET A 344 0.86 5.88 -2.82
C MET A 344 1.44 7.28 -2.69
N THR A 345 2.69 7.40 -2.22
CA THR A 345 3.41 8.69 -2.18
C THR A 345 3.40 9.38 -3.54
N ALA A 346 3.86 8.66 -4.58
CA ALA A 346 3.93 9.22 -5.94
C ALA A 346 2.57 9.69 -6.49
N ASN A 347 1.47 9.01 -6.10
CA ASN A 347 0.12 9.36 -6.53
C ASN A 347 -0.55 10.43 -5.66
N LEU A 348 0.03 10.80 -4.52
CA LEU A 348 -0.45 11.93 -3.70
C LEU A 348 0.07 13.27 -4.23
N GLN A 349 1.29 13.29 -4.77
CA GLN A 349 1.95 14.51 -5.27
C GLN A 349 1.10 15.31 -6.28
N PRO A 350 0.40 14.69 -7.27
CA PRO A 350 -0.36 15.44 -8.26
C PRO A 350 -1.48 16.32 -7.69
N PHE A 351 -2.01 15.99 -6.51
CA PHE A 351 -3.05 16.80 -5.86
C PHE A 351 -2.53 18.16 -5.34
N LEU A 352 -1.20 18.36 -5.33
CA LEU A 352 -0.58 19.65 -5.05
C LEU A 352 -0.37 20.52 -6.31
N GLY A 353 -0.68 20.01 -7.52
CA GLY A 353 -0.37 20.73 -8.77
C GLY A 353 -0.99 22.14 -8.87
N LEU A 354 -2.13 22.34 -8.21
CA LEU A 354 -2.83 23.63 -8.21
C LEU A 354 -2.04 24.75 -7.47
N HIS A 355 -1.12 24.38 -6.56
CA HIS A 355 -0.26 25.35 -5.87
C HIS A 355 0.65 26.10 -6.85
N GLU A 356 1.24 25.39 -7.83
CA GLU A 356 2.10 26.02 -8.84
C GLU A 356 1.29 26.86 -9.83
N GLU A 357 0.05 26.46 -10.15
CA GLU A 357 -0.81 27.21 -11.07
C GLU A 357 -1.33 28.51 -10.46
N LEU A 358 -1.87 28.45 -9.23
CA LEU A 358 -2.58 29.57 -8.62
C LEU A 358 -1.73 30.40 -7.67
N PHE A 359 -0.69 29.80 -7.09
CA PHE A 359 0.22 30.44 -6.16
C PHE A 359 1.70 30.23 -6.55
N PRO A 360 2.09 30.58 -7.79
CA PRO A 360 3.46 30.41 -8.25
C PRO A 360 4.44 31.25 -7.42
N ALA A 361 5.71 30.83 -7.41
CA ALA A 361 6.76 31.45 -6.59
C ALA A 361 6.88 32.98 -6.78
N HIS A 362 6.68 33.49 -8.00
CA HIS A 362 6.75 34.93 -8.28
C HIS A 362 5.59 35.74 -7.66
N VAL A 363 4.47 35.10 -7.31
CA VAL A 363 3.35 35.72 -6.58
C VAL A 363 3.58 35.66 -5.08
N ILE A 364 4.01 34.49 -4.57
CA ILE A 364 4.15 34.26 -3.12
C ILE A 364 5.41 34.91 -2.55
N GLN A 365 6.55 34.82 -3.25
CA GLN A 365 7.85 35.25 -2.72
C GLN A 365 7.89 36.74 -2.33
N PRO A 366 7.37 37.69 -3.15
CA PRO A 366 7.32 39.10 -2.76
C PRO A 366 6.51 39.34 -1.50
N LEU A 367 5.42 38.59 -1.30
CA LEU A 367 4.51 38.76 -0.16
C LEU A 367 5.11 38.24 1.15
N VAL A 368 5.98 37.23 1.09
CA VAL A 368 6.68 36.70 2.27
C VAL A 368 8.03 37.35 2.52
N SER A 369 8.52 38.22 1.63
CA SER A 369 9.87 38.82 1.76
C SER A 369 10.04 39.67 3.01
N ASP A 370 8.98 40.34 3.43
CA ASP A 370 8.97 41.21 4.62
C ASP A 370 8.40 40.50 5.88
N ILE A 371 8.06 39.21 5.77
CA ILE A 371 7.44 38.42 6.85
C ILE A 371 8.42 37.37 7.36
N THR A 372 8.51 37.21 8.68
CA THR A 372 9.24 36.09 9.27
C THR A 372 8.44 34.79 9.10
N VAL A 373 8.86 33.95 8.17
CA VAL A 373 8.27 32.61 7.96
C VAL A 373 8.80 31.65 9.03
N LYS A 374 7.93 31.26 9.95
CA LYS A 374 8.24 30.36 11.06
C LYS A 374 7.93 28.91 10.73
N SER A 375 8.65 27.96 11.33
CA SER A 375 8.26 26.55 11.37
C SER A 375 7.13 26.31 12.39
N ASP A 376 6.53 25.12 12.35
CA ASP A 376 5.54 24.76 13.36
C ASP A 376 6.14 24.58 14.75
N GLU A 377 7.36 24.03 14.85
CA GLU A 377 8.05 23.93 16.14
C GLU A 377 8.29 25.30 16.76
N GLU A 378 8.60 26.31 15.94
CA GLU A 378 8.75 27.69 16.39
C GLU A 378 7.42 28.28 16.87
N ARG A 379 6.33 28.11 16.10
CA ARG A 379 4.98 28.53 16.49
C ARG A 379 4.53 27.86 17.80
N ILE A 380 4.83 26.57 17.97
CA ILE A 380 4.51 25.81 19.20
C ILE A 380 5.34 26.34 20.38
N LYS A 381 6.63 26.63 20.21
CA LYS A 381 7.48 27.20 21.28
C LYS A 381 7.00 28.57 21.73
N GLU A 382 6.57 29.44 20.81
CA GLU A 382 6.05 30.76 21.15
C GLU A 382 4.72 30.70 21.89
N SER A 383 3.80 29.83 21.44
CA SER A 383 2.50 29.63 22.10
C SER A 383 2.63 28.98 23.49
N THR A 384 3.55 28.03 23.66
CA THR A 384 3.84 27.41 24.97
C THR A 384 4.60 28.33 25.92
N GLY A 385 5.51 29.17 25.41
CA GLY A 385 6.17 30.22 26.20
C GLY A 385 5.24 31.38 26.58
N SER A 386 4.21 31.67 25.78
CA SER A 386 3.18 32.67 26.08
C SER A 386 2.19 32.23 27.17
N CYS A 387 1.98 30.91 27.32
CA CYS A 387 0.98 30.36 28.25
C CYS A 387 1.34 30.54 29.74
N THR A 388 2.59 30.82 30.08
CA THR A 388 3.02 31.14 31.46
C THR A 388 2.83 32.61 31.85
N ALA A 389 2.46 33.49 30.90
CA ALA A 389 2.38 34.95 31.13
C ALA A 389 0.95 35.51 31.27
N ARG A 390 -0.10 34.70 31.15
CA ARG A 390 -1.46 35.11 31.58
C ARG A 390 -1.67 34.72 33.03
N LYS A 391 -1.13 35.56 33.93
CA LYS A 391 -1.59 35.66 35.30
C LYS A 391 -3.12 35.72 35.28
N TRP A 392 -3.75 34.74 35.90
CA TRP A 392 -5.11 34.85 36.38
C TRP A 392 -5.17 36.10 37.25
N VAL A 393 -5.67 37.19 36.69
CA VAL A 393 -6.12 38.34 37.47
C VAL A 393 -7.40 37.86 38.15
N GLN A 394 -7.25 37.32 39.36
CA GLN A 394 -8.35 37.20 40.30
C GLN A 394 -8.88 38.60 40.57
N TYR A 395 -10.05 38.91 40.03
CA TYR A 395 -10.87 40.01 40.51
C TYR A 395 -11.73 39.46 41.65
N THR A 396 -11.37 39.94 42.85
CA THR A 396 -12.18 40.14 44.09
C THR A 396 -13.14 39.04 44.54
#